data_AF-A0A6M3XWR5-F1
#
_entry.id   AF-A0A6M3XWR5-F1
#
_cell.length_a   1.000
_cell.length_b   1.000
_cell.length_c   1.000
_cell.angle_alpha   90.00
_cell.angle_beta   90.00
_cell.angle_gamma   90.00
#
_symmetry.space_group_name_H-M   'P 1'
#
loop_
_entity.id
_entity.type
_entity.pdbx_description
1 polymer ?
#
loop_
_entity_poly.entity_id
_entity_poly.type
_entity_poly.pdbx_seq_one_letter_code
_entity_poly.pdbx_strand_id
1 'polypeptide(L)'
;MSPLLVTVTDSFRHTTAGTLNLRNLIERFNLNHWQYTISHDLFVRATRHAFEETGEALKFVEYAIYTIPYMVAQQMGIGLVVFGENSAFEYGSTDDNTYVANPHLNDMVHKIESEYEFWSGGGVTPQEVDTIKPMVADYPLVMYMSYFIPWSSIDNYEIAKGLGFKDLTGEWDRLGTIENFEQIDSYAYMVHLWLKYPKFGFQRVADIASRRVREGRLSLEEAEHLIAEKDPEIDPAALKDFCQTCGYEEDQFWEIVNAAPWRKFWLSRSKYG
;
A
#
# COMPACT_ATOMS: atom_id res chain seq x y z
N MET A 1 10.12 9.99 -26.12
CA MET A 1 10.34 10.19 -24.67
C MET A 1 10.68 8.83 -24.08
N SER A 2 11.64 8.73 -23.17
CA SER A 2 12.07 7.46 -22.57
C SER A 2 11.76 7.48 -21.08
N PRO A 3 10.52 7.13 -20.66
CA PRO A 3 10.15 7.19 -19.24
C PRO A 3 10.95 6.15 -18.44
N LEU A 4 11.29 6.49 -17.20
CA LEU A 4 11.88 5.59 -16.22
C LEU A 4 10.78 5.10 -15.29
N LEU A 5 10.64 3.78 -15.16
CA LEU A 5 9.76 3.19 -14.16
C LEU A 5 10.51 3.10 -12.83
N VAL A 6 9.86 3.50 -11.74
CA VAL A 6 10.39 3.38 -10.37
C VAL A 6 9.38 2.61 -9.52
N THR A 7 9.82 1.53 -8.88
CA THR A 7 8.99 0.74 -7.97
C THR A 7 9.70 0.58 -6.64
N VAL A 8 8.97 0.77 -5.54
CA VAL A 8 9.42 0.37 -4.21
C VAL A 8 8.87 -1.01 -3.92
N THR A 9 9.73 -1.94 -3.49
CA THR A 9 9.34 -3.30 -3.12
C THR A 9 9.54 -3.53 -1.63
N ASP A 10 8.69 -4.37 -1.05
CA ASP A 10 8.79 -4.81 0.34
C ASP A 10 9.64 -6.09 0.50
N SER A 11 9.79 -6.58 1.73
CA SER A 11 10.51 -7.84 2.01
C SER A 11 9.59 -9.03 2.25
N PHE A 12 8.28 -8.88 1.98
CA PHE A 12 7.35 -9.99 2.09
C PHE A 12 7.51 -10.95 0.92
N ARG A 13 6.84 -12.10 0.99
CA ARG A 13 6.84 -13.02 -0.14
C ARG A 13 6.00 -12.43 -1.26
N HIS A 14 6.63 -12.28 -2.42
CA HIS A 14 5.94 -11.84 -3.62
C HIS A 14 5.07 -12.95 -4.21
N THR A 15 3.97 -12.55 -4.85
CA THR A 15 3.19 -13.45 -5.71
C THR A 15 3.90 -13.69 -7.03
N THR A 16 3.54 -14.79 -7.69
CA THR A 16 3.96 -15.09 -9.05
C THR A 16 3.39 -14.04 -10.00
N ALA A 17 2.12 -13.67 -9.85
CA ALA A 17 1.47 -12.61 -10.60
C ALA A 17 2.23 -11.28 -10.50
N GLY A 18 2.55 -10.81 -9.28
CA GLY A 18 3.31 -9.58 -9.04
C GLY A 18 4.70 -9.61 -9.69
N THR A 19 5.44 -10.70 -9.51
CA THR A 19 6.76 -10.89 -10.14
C THR A 19 6.69 -10.85 -11.67
N LEU A 20 5.68 -11.51 -12.25
CA LEU A 20 5.45 -11.50 -13.70
C LEU A 20 5.01 -10.13 -14.21
N ASN A 21 4.25 -9.37 -13.43
CA ASN A 21 3.81 -8.02 -13.81
C ASN A 21 4.98 -7.04 -13.83
N LEU A 22 5.89 -7.09 -12.86
CA LEU A 22 7.12 -6.28 -12.88
C LEU A 22 7.97 -6.61 -14.11
N ARG A 23 8.07 -7.88 -14.47
CA ARG A 23 8.76 -8.31 -15.70
C ARG A 23 8.03 -7.85 -16.97
N ASN A 24 6.69 -7.92 -16.97
CA ASN A 24 5.87 -7.47 -18.09
C ASN A 24 6.09 -5.99 -18.40
N LEU A 25 6.29 -5.15 -17.38
CA LEU A 25 6.60 -3.73 -17.59
C LEU A 25 7.84 -3.52 -18.47
N ILE A 26 8.87 -4.36 -18.30
CA ILE A 26 10.12 -4.29 -19.06
C ILE A 26 9.92 -4.89 -20.45
N GLU A 27 9.40 -6.11 -20.54
CA GLU A 27 9.33 -6.87 -21.80
C GLU A 27 8.27 -6.34 -22.76
N ARG A 28 7.14 -5.86 -22.25
CA ARG A 28 6.03 -5.37 -23.07
C ARG A 28 6.26 -3.96 -23.59
N PHE A 29 6.77 -3.06 -22.74
CA PHE A 29 6.89 -1.64 -23.06
C PHE A 29 8.32 -1.22 -23.42
N ASN A 30 9.31 -2.12 -23.26
CA ASN A 30 10.72 -1.86 -23.53
C ASN A 30 11.22 -0.62 -22.77
N LEU A 31 10.86 -0.54 -21.48
CA LEU A 31 11.21 0.56 -20.58
C LEU A 31 12.27 0.14 -19.57
N ASN A 32 13.10 1.09 -19.18
CA ASN A 32 14.01 0.92 -18.05
C ASN A 32 13.21 0.93 -16.75
N HIS A 33 13.56 0.04 -15.83
CA HIS A 33 12.89 -0.12 -14.55
C HIS A 33 13.91 -0.15 -13.42
N TRP A 34 13.76 0.77 -12.48
CA TRP A 34 14.53 0.81 -11.25
C TRP A 34 13.65 0.36 -10.08
N GLN A 35 14.08 -0.70 -9.40
CA GLN A 35 13.38 -1.27 -8.26
C GLN A 35 14.20 -0.98 -6.99
N TYR A 36 13.58 -0.30 -6.03
CA TYR A 36 14.13 0.00 -4.72
C TYR A 36 13.57 -0.97 -3.70
N THR A 37 14.39 -1.91 -3.24
CA THR A 37 14.03 -2.80 -2.14
C THR A 37 14.59 -2.22 -0.84
N ILE A 38 13.71 -2.00 0.13
CA ILE A 38 14.12 -1.65 1.49
C ILE A 38 14.92 -2.82 2.07
N SER A 39 16.06 -2.55 2.71
CA SER A 39 16.86 -3.62 3.30
C SER A 39 16.04 -4.41 4.31
N HIS A 40 16.18 -5.74 4.31
CA HIS A 40 15.29 -6.64 5.06
C HIS A 40 15.24 -6.30 6.56
N ASP A 41 16.39 -6.06 7.18
CA ASP A 41 16.46 -5.74 8.61
C ASP A 41 15.76 -4.41 8.95
N LEU A 42 15.97 -3.36 8.14
CA LEU A 42 15.28 -2.08 8.29
C LEU A 42 13.77 -2.24 8.10
N PHE A 43 13.37 -2.97 7.05
CA PHE A 43 11.97 -3.26 6.77
C PHE A 43 11.30 -3.95 7.97
N VAL A 44 11.92 -4.98 8.54
CA VAL A 44 11.36 -5.72 9.68
C VAL A 44 11.26 -4.82 10.91
N ARG A 45 12.33 -4.11 11.29
CA ARG A 45 12.29 -3.20 12.45
C ARG A 45 11.22 -2.12 12.32
N ALA A 46 11.17 -1.45 11.17
CA ALA A 46 10.17 -0.40 10.91
C ALA A 46 8.74 -0.96 10.90
N THR A 47 8.53 -2.10 10.26
CA THR A 47 7.20 -2.73 10.13
C THR A 47 6.66 -3.19 11.48
N ARG A 48 7.50 -3.87 12.27
CA ARG A 48 7.15 -4.32 13.62
C ARG A 48 6.78 -3.14 14.52
N HIS A 49 7.65 -2.13 14.57
CA HIS A 49 7.42 -0.97 15.43
C HIS A 49 6.14 -0.22 15.05
N ALA A 50 5.92 0.01 13.75
CA ALA A 50 4.71 0.69 13.30
C ALA A 50 3.43 -0.13 13.54
N PHE A 51 3.48 -1.46 13.36
CA PHE A 51 2.40 -2.38 13.71
C PHE A 51 2.08 -2.32 15.21
N GLU A 52 3.07 -2.50 16.07
CA GLU A 52 2.92 -2.56 17.52
C GLU A 52 2.36 -1.24 18.08
N GLU A 53 2.90 -0.09 17.65
CA GLU A 53 2.55 1.23 18.20
C GLU A 53 1.28 1.86 17.60
N THR A 54 0.99 1.61 16.32
CA THR A 54 -0.04 2.38 15.58
C THR A 54 -1.04 1.54 14.79
N GLY A 55 -0.76 0.25 14.61
CA GLY A 55 -1.51 -0.62 13.69
C GLY A 55 -1.32 -0.24 12.22
N GLU A 56 -0.30 0.55 11.87
CA GLU A 56 0.03 0.95 10.49
C GLU A 56 1.33 0.26 10.06
N ALA A 57 1.28 -1.06 9.91
CA ALA A 57 2.47 -1.88 9.71
C ALA A 57 3.36 -1.40 8.55
N LEU A 58 2.77 -0.92 7.44
CA LEU A 58 3.53 -0.49 6.26
C LEU A 58 3.79 1.01 6.17
N LYS A 59 3.65 1.74 7.28
CA LYS A 59 3.87 3.20 7.33
C LYS A 59 5.21 3.64 6.72
N PHE A 60 6.29 2.90 6.98
CA PHE A 60 7.61 3.23 6.41
C PHE A 60 7.67 2.99 4.89
N VAL A 61 7.00 1.94 4.40
CA VAL A 61 6.88 1.64 2.96
C VAL A 61 6.03 2.69 2.25
N GLU A 62 4.95 3.15 2.89
CA GLU A 62 4.10 4.22 2.37
C GLU A 62 4.91 5.50 2.15
N TYR A 63 5.74 5.92 3.12
CA TYR A 63 6.67 7.03 2.89
C TYR A 63 7.56 6.77 1.67
N ALA A 64 8.20 5.60 1.61
CA ALA A 64 9.11 5.26 0.52
C ALA A 64 8.44 5.30 -0.87
N ILE A 65 7.19 4.82 -1.01
CA ILE A 65 6.47 4.80 -2.30
C ILE A 65 6.31 6.21 -2.89
N TYR A 66 6.11 7.22 -2.04
CA TYR A 66 6.00 8.61 -2.49
C TYR A 66 7.36 9.28 -2.66
N THR A 67 8.28 9.05 -1.72
CA THR A 67 9.53 9.80 -1.66
C THR A 67 10.61 9.28 -2.59
N ILE A 68 10.69 7.96 -2.81
CA ILE A 68 11.72 7.34 -3.63
C ILE A 68 11.64 7.75 -5.12
N PRO A 69 10.47 7.71 -5.81
CA PRO A 69 10.37 8.17 -7.19
C PRO A 69 10.81 9.63 -7.35
N TYR A 70 10.47 10.47 -6.38
CA TYR A 70 10.86 11.88 -6.37
C TYR A 70 12.37 12.06 -6.17
N MET A 71 12.96 11.35 -5.22
CA MET A 71 14.41 11.36 -4.97
C MET A 71 15.20 10.93 -6.21
N VAL A 72 14.77 9.86 -6.88
CA VAL A 72 15.37 9.40 -8.15
C VAL A 72 15.28 10.50 -9.21
N ALA A 73 14.11 11.12 -9.34
CA ALA A 73 13.91 12.17 -10.33
C ALA A 73 14.79 13.41 -10.06
N GLN A 74 14.95 13.83 -8.80
CA GLN A 74 15.88 14.88 -8.39
C GLN A 74 17.33 14.53 -8.76
N GLN A 75 17.78 13.32 -8.42
CA GLN A 75 19.17 12.88 -8.66
C GLN A 75 19.50 12.73 -10.15
N MET A 76 18.53 12.32 -10.97
CA MET A 76 18.70 12.10 -12.40
C MET A 76 18.37 13.33 -13.26
N GLY A 77 17.92 14.43 -12.65
CA GLY A 77 17.48 15.63 -13.37
C GLY A 77 16.21 15.41 -14.20
N ILE A 78 15.37 14.44 -13.84
CA ILE A 78 14.08 14.17 -14.48
C ILE A 78 13.07 15.19 -13.97
N GLY A 79 12.49 16.01 -14.86
CA GLY A 79 11.64 17.14 -14.47
C GLY A 79 10.18 16.84 -14.16
N LEU A 80 9.72 15.60 -14.37
CA LEU A 80 8.33 15.20 -14.17
C LEU A 80 8.23 13.80 -13.55
N VAL A 81 7.46 13.69 -12.47
CA VAL A 81 7.02 12.44 -11.84
C VAL A 81 5.50 12.34 -11.98
N VAL A 82 5.00 11.16 -12.35
CA VAL A 82 3.58 10.91 -12.56
C VAL A 82 3.11 9.81 -11.61
N PHE A 83 2.19 10.15 -10.72
CA PHE A 83 1.46 9.20 -9.89
C PHE A 83 0.10 8.86 -10.52
N GLY A 84 -0.40 7.67 -10.22
CA GLY A 84 -1.67 7.18 -10.77
C GLY A 84 -2.86 8.01 -10.27
N GLU A 85 -3.02 8.07 -8.95
CA GLU A 85 -4.18 8.66 -8.29
C GLU A 85 -3.80 9.66 -7.20
N ASN A 86 -4.67 10.66 -6.99
CA ASN A 86 -4.71 11.41 -5.74
C ASN A 86 -5.54 10.62 -4.72
N SER A 87 -4.90 9.76 -3.94
CA SER A 87 -5.58 8.87 -2.99
C SER A 87 -6.48 9.62 -1.99
N ALA A 88 -6.10 10.83 -1.57
CA ALA A 88 -6.91 11.62 -0.66
C ALA A 88 -8.27 12.00 -1.28
N PHE A 89 -8.27 12.38 -2.55
CA PHE A 89 -9.49 12.71 -3.28
C PHE A 89 -10.28 11.44 -3.65
N GLU A 90 -9.62 10.44 -4.25
CA GLU A 90 -10.28 9.22 -4.72
C GLU A 90 -10.91 8.39 -3.57
N TYR A 91 -10.32 8.47 -2.37
CA TYR A 91 -10.77 7.76 -1.18
C TYR A 91 -11.55 8.62 -0.18
N GLY A 92 -11.86 9.88 -0.52
CA GLY A 92 -12.78 10.72 0.26
C GLY A 92 -12.21 11.28 1.56
N SER A 93 -10.88 11.45 1.64
CA SER A 93 -10.22 12.20 2.72
C SER A 93 -10.17 13.71 2.45
N THR A 94 -10.48 14.14 1.22
CA THR A 94 -10.64 15.55 0.82
C THR A 94 -11.61 15.67 -0.34
N ASP A 95 -12.28 16.82 -0.45
CA ASP A 95 -13.08 17.22 -1.62
C ASP A 95 -12.23 18.01 -2.66
N ASP A 96 -10.97 18.32 -2.32
CA ASP A 96 -10.07 19.08 -3.19
C ASP A 96 -9.37 18.17 -4.19
N ASN A 97 -9.69 18.34 -5.47
CA ASN A 97 -9.02 17.66 -6.57
C ASN A 97 -7.97 18.59 -7.19
N THR A 98 -6.69 18.27 -6.98
CA THR A 98 -5.56 18.95 -7.58
C THR A 98 -4.73 17.98 -8.42
N TYR A 99 -4.13 18.48 -9.50
CA TYR A 99 -3.17 17.71 -10.28
C TYR A 99 -1.77 17.74 -9.69
N VAL A 100 -1.43 18.68 -8.81
CA VAL A 100 -0.08 18.87 -8.26
C VAL A 100 0.07 18.10 -6.96
N ALA A 101 1.03 17.17 -6.90
CA ALA A 101 1.31 16.33 -5.74
C ALA A 101 2.46 16.84 -4.86
N ASN A 102 3.26 17.83 -5.31
CA ASN A 102 4.40 18.35 -4.54
C ASN A 102 4.05 18.77 -3.10
N PRO A 103 2.93 19.47 -2.80
CA PRO A 103 2.57 19.80 -1.43
C PRO A 103 2.40 18.57 -0.55
N HIS A 104 1.64 17.56 -1.03
CA HIS A 104 1.43 16.32 -0.30
C HIS A 104 2.75 15.58 -0.05
N LEU A 105 3.63 15.54 -1.06
CA LEU A 105 4.95 14.94 -0.93
C LEU A 105 5.82 15.68 0.09
N ASN A 106 5.85 17.01 0.04
CA ASN A 106 6.61 17.81 1.00
C ASN A 106 6.09 17.61 2.43
N ASP A 107 4.76 17.51 2.61
CA ASP A 107 4.16 17.16 3.90
C ASP A 107 4.59 15.78 4.38
N MET A 108 4.68 14.78 3.49
CA MET A 108 5.21 13.47 3.84
C MET A 108 6.68 13.52 4.27
N VAL A 109 7.51 14.31 3.59
CA VAL A 109 8.92 14.52 3.95
C VAL A 109 9.04 15.17 5.32
N HIS A 110 8.24 16.20 5.62
CA HIS A 110 8.20 16.82 6.94
C HIS A 110 7.66 15.87 8.02
N LYS A 111 6.68 15.04 7.68
CA LYS A 111 6.09 14.08 8.62
C LYS A 111 7.09 13.00 9.01
N ILE A 112 7.77 12.36 8.06
CA ILE A 112 8.78 11.34 8.37
C ILE A 112 9.95 11.92 9.18
N GLU A 113 10.34 13.17 8.91
CA GLU A 113 11.34 13.91 9.69
C GLU A 113 10.87 14.20 11.12
N SER A 114 9.60 14.55 11.31
CA SER A 114 9.03 14.74 12.65
C SER A 114 8.92 13.45 13.47
N GLU A 115 9.04 12.28 12.81
CA GLU A 115 8.89 10.95 13.40
C GLU A 115 10.23 10.26 13.70
N TYR A 116 11.39 10.95 13.65
CA TYR A 116 12.68 10.32 13.97
C TYR A 116 12.72 9.64 15.35
N GLU A 117 12.15 10.26 16.37
CA GLU A 117 12.11 9.68 17.72
C GLU A 117 11.20 8.45 17.78
N PHE A 118 10.10 8.47 17.03
CA PHE A 118 9.23 7.30 16.87
C PHE A 118 10.02 6.15 16.25
N TRP A 119 10.67 6.38 15.09
CA TRP A 119 11.48 5.36 14.42
C TRP A 119 12.64 4.85 15.29
N SER A 120 13.28 5.73 16.05
CA SER A 120 14.35 5.36 16.99
C SER A 120 13.87 4.41 18.08
N GLY A 121 12.61 4.52 18.52
CA GLY A 121 11.97 3.58 19.44
C GLY A 121 11.89 2.14 18.89
N GLY A 122 11.77 1.99 17.57
CA GLY A 122 11.84 0.72 16.85
C GLY A 122 13.25 0.27 16.47
N GLY A 123 14.28 0.99 16.93
CA GLY A 123 15.68 0.75 16.56
C GLY A 123 16.02 1.17 15.13
N VAL A 124 15.21 2.01 14.48
CA VAL A 124 15.49 2.60 13.16
C VAL A 124 16.25 3.89 13.33
N THR A 125 17.45 3.96 12.74
CA THR A 125 18.33 5.12 12.90
C THR A 125 17.90 6.30 12.02
N PRO A 126 18.25 7.55 12.39
CA PRO A 126 18.02 8.70 11.52
C PRO A 126 18.63 8.55 10.13
N GLN A 127 19.81 7.93 10.01
CA GLN A 127 20.47 7.68 8.73
C GLN A 127 19.68 6.70 7.86
N GLU A 128 19.01 5.72 8.45
CA GLU A 128 18.13 4.79 7.74
C GLU A 128 16.86 5.48 7.24
N VAL A 129 16.25 6.34 8.06
CA VAL A 129 15.13 7.20 7.63
C VAL A 129 15.57 8.11 6.49
N ASP A 130 16.78 8.69 6.57
CA ASP A 130 17.33 9.57 5.53
C ASP A 130 17.53 8.86 4.18
N THR A 131 17.62 7.52 4.13
CA THR A 131 17.71 6.77 2.86
C THR A 131 16.48 6.94 1.97
N ILE A 132 15.35 7.32 2.54
CA ILE A 132 14.09 7.55 1.81
C ILE A 132 13.66 9.03 1.88
N LYS A 133 14.53 9.94 2.34
CA LYS A 133 14.19 11.36 2.53
C LYS A 133 14.79 12.23 1.41
N PRO A 134 13.98 12.67 0.43
CA PRO A 134 14.43 13.61 -0.59
C PRO A 134 14.56 15.03 -0.04
N MET A 135 15.16 15.91 -0.85
CA MET A 135 15.15 17.35 -0.56
C MET A 135 13.77 17.92 -0.87
N VAL A 136 13.18 18.65 0.08
CA VAL A 136 11.96 19.44 -0.18
C VAL A 136 12.24 20.45 -1.29
N ALA A 137 11.45 20.40 -2.35
CA ALA A 137 11.56 21.32 -3.48
C ALA A 137 10.26 21.35 -4.31
N ASP A 138 10.16 22.33 -5.20
CA ASP A 138 9.07 22.41 -6.20
C ASP A 138 9.47 21.78 -7.54
N TYR A 139 10.73 21.35 -7.68
CA TYR A 139 11.24 20.63 -8.85
C TYR A 139 11.87 19.30 -8.42
N PRO A 140 11.51 18.18 -9.07
CA PRO A 140 10.62 18.06 -10.23
C PRO A 140 9.13 18.28 -9.94
N LEU A 141 8.35 18.56 -10.98
CA LEU A 141 6.90 18.57 -10.86
C LEU A 141 6.42 17.13 -10.63
N VAL A 142 5.60 16.93 -9.60
CA VAL A 142 4.91 15.66 -9.34
C VAL A 142 3.43 15.87 -9.61
N MET A 143 2.84 15.02 -10.45
CA MET A 143 1.44 15.15 -10.84
C MET A 143 0.63 13.87 -10.64
N TYR A 144 -0.67 14.03 -10.37
CA TYR A 144 -1.65 12.94 -10.36
C TYR A 144 -2.31 12.82 -11.73
N MET A 145 -2.23 11.63 -12.34
CA MET A 145 -2.91 11.34 -13.61
C MET A 145 -4.44 11.36 -13.45
N SER A 146 -4.95 10.97 -12.28
CA SER A 146 -6.40 10.91 -12.01
C SER A 146 -7.14 12.24 -12.13
N TYR A 147 -6.41 13.37 -12.07
CA TYR A 147 -6.99 14.68 -12.34
C TYR A 147 -7.46 14.83 -13.80
N PHE A 148 -6.73 14.22 -14.74
CA PHE A 148 -7.00 14.35 -16.18
C PHE A 148 -7.84 13.21 -16.73
N ILE A 149 -7.69 12.02 -16.16
CA ILE A 149 -8.42 10.82 -16.55
C ILE A 149 -9.07 10.28 -15.28
N PRO A 150 -10.41 10.27 -15.18
CA PRO A 150 -11.09 9.77 -13.99
C PRO A 150 -10.57 8.41 -13.56
N TRP A 151 -10.23 8.27 -12.29
CA TRP A 151 -9.70 7.03 -11.79
C TRP A 151 -10.78 5.94 -11.74
N SER A 152 -10.53 4.82 -12.39
CA SER A 152 -11.27 3.58 -12.17
C SER A 152 -10.33 2.40 -12.22
N SER A 153 -10.24 1.67 -11.10
CA SER A 153 -9.36 0.51 -11.03
C SER A 153 -9.83 -0.66 -11.88
N ILE A 154 -11.13 -0.78 -12.19
CA ILE A 154 -11.65 -1.78 -13.14
C ILE A 154 -11.20 -1.43 -14.55
N ASP A 155 -11.43 -0.19 -14.99
CA ASP A 155 -11.11 0.20 -16.36
C ASP A 155 -9.59 0.15 -16.59
N ASN A 156 -8.80 0.58 -15.60
CA ASN A 156 -7.35 0.43 -15.61
C ASN A 156 -6.92 -1.04 -15.68
N TYR A 157 -7.58 -1.93 -14.92
CA TYR A 157 -7.31 -3.36 -14.95
C TYR A 157 -7.62 -3.98 -16.31
N GLU A 158 -8.75 -3.66 -16.94
CA GLU A 158 -9.10 -4.20 -18.26
C GLU A 158 -8.09 -3.78 -19.34
N ILE A 159 -7.62 -2.52 -19.29
CA ILE A 159 -6.55 -2.04 -20.16
C ILE A 159 -5.25 -2.82 -19.88
N ALA A 160 -4.84 -2.91 -18.61
CA ALA A 160 -3.60 -3.58 -18.21
C ALA A 160 -3.61 -5.07 -18.58
N LYS A 161 -4.75 -5.75 -18.40
CA LYS A 161 -4.97 -7.15 -18.76
C LYS A 161 -4.80 -7.38 -20.26
N GLY A 162 -5.34 -6.49 -21.09
CA GLY A 162 -5.11 -6.47 -22.55
C GLY A 162 -3.64 -6.26 -22.94
N LEU A 163 -2.83 -5.71 -22.02
CA LEU A 163 -1.40 -5.48 -22.17
C LEU A 163 -0.52 -6.53 -21.45
N GLY A 164 -1.12 -7.64 -21.01
CA GLY A 164 -0.38 -8.78 -20.46
C GLY A 164 -0.32 -8.86 -18.94
N PHE A 165 -1.00 -7.95 -18.22
CA PHE A 165 -1.13 -8.03 -16.76
C PHE A 165 -1.77 -9.34 -16.30
N LYS A 166 -1.27 -9.88 -15.19
CA LYS A 166 -1.74 -11.08 -14.53
C LYS A 166 -2.36 -10.71 -13.18
N ASP A 167 -3.62 -11.08 -12.99
CA ASP A 167 -4.25 -11.10 -11.68
C ASP A 167 -3.92 -12.41 -10.92
N LEU A 168 -4.50 -12.60 -9.75
CA LEU A 168 -4.27 -13.78 -8.90
C LEU A 168 -5.07 -15.03 -9.30
N THR A 169 -5.78 -15.01 -10.43
CA THR A 169 -6.58 -16.16 -10.88
C THR A 169 -5.71 -17.42 -11.01
N GLY A 170 -6.05 -18.45 -10.26
CA GLY A 170 -5.32 -19.73 -10.25
C GLY A 170 -4.06 -19.75 -9.36
N GLU A 171 -3.75 -18.64 -8.68
CA GLU A 171 -2.63 -18.55 -7.74
C GLU A 171 -3.11 -18.49 -6.28
N TRP A 172 -3.92 -17.48 -5.94
CA TRP A 172 -4.32 -17.19 -4.55
C TRP A 172 -5.71 -16.57 -4.50
N ASP A 173 -6.64 -17.28 -3.86
CA ASP A 173 -7.99 -16.78 -3.58
C ASP A 173 -8.00 -16.11 -2.19
N ARG A 174 -8.00 -14.77 -2.19
CA ARG A 174 -7.74 -13.96 -1.00
C ARG A 174 -9.00 -13.76 -0.17
N LEU A 175 -8.89 -13.91 1.15
CA LEU A 175 -9.92 -13.41 2.07
C LEU A 175 -9.77 -11.89 2.30
N GLY A 176 -10.86 -11.25 2.77
CA GLY A 176 -10.86 -9.80 3.03
C GLY A 176 -10.84 -8.94 1.76
N THR A 177 -11.20 -9.49 0.60
CA THR A 177 -11.23 -8.78 -0.69
C THR A 177 -12.48 -9.14 -1.51
N ILE A 178 -12.81 -8.32 -2.51
CA ILE A 178 -13.87 -8.61 -3.50
C ILE A 178 -13.35 -8.53 -4.94
N GLU A 179 -12.04 -8.49 -5.09
CA GLU A 179 -11.30 -8.35 -6.33
C GLU A 179 -9.94 -9.03 -6.19
N ASN A 180 -9.37 -9.50 -7.30
CA ASN A 180 -8.16 -10.34 -7.31
C ASN A 180 -6.99 -9.72 -8.09
N PHE A 181 -7.06 -8.42 -8.42
CA PHE A 181 -6.09 -7.75 -9.30
C PHE A 181 -5.44 -6.50 -8.69
N GLU A 182 -5.93 -6.00 -7.55
CA GLU A 182 -5.34 -4.88 -6.83
C GLU A 182 -4.57 -5.35 -5.59
N GLN A 183 -3.46 -4.67 -5.26
CA GLN A 183 -2.59 -4.98 -4.11
C GLN A 183 -2.16 -6.45 -4.11
N ILE A 184 -1.61 -6.91 -5.23
CA ILE A 184 -1.33 -8.33 -5.48
C ILE A 184 0.16 -8.66 -5.44
N ASP A 185 1.04 -7.67 -5.25
CA ASP A 185 2.48 -7.84 -5.36
C ASP A 185 3.04 -8.80 -4.32
N SER A 186 2.59 -8.68 -3.06
CA SER A 186 3.06 -9.48 -1.93
C SER A 186 1.91 -9.95 -1.01
N TYR A 187 2.11 -11.08 -0.32
CA TYR A 187 1.06 -11.70 0.49
C TYR A 187 0.75 -10.90 1.75
N ALA A 188 1.76 -10.65 2.58
CA ALA A 188 1.60 -10.00 3.88
C ALA A 188 1.16 -8.53 3.81
N TYR A 189 1.19 -7.87 2.64
CA TYR A 189 0.58 -6.56 2.45
C TYR A 189 -0.89 -6.54 2.90
N MET A 190 -1.62 -7.65 2.70
CA MET A 190 -3.02 -7.75 3.09
C MET A 190 -3.26 -7.60 4.60
N VAL A 191 -2.26 -7.91 5.45
CA VAL A 191 -2.36 -7.68 6.90
C VAL A 191 -2.46 -6.20 7.22
N HIS A 192 -1.71 -5.34 6.51
CA HIS A 192 -1.79 -3.87 6.67
C HIS A 192 -3.20 -3.34 6.40
N LEU A 193 -3.85 -3.85 5.36
CA LEU A 193 -5.22 -3.47 5.04
C LEU A 193 -6.21 -3.99 6.08
N TRP A 194 -6.04 -5.23 6.54
CA TRP A 194 -6.88 -5.82 7.57
C TRP A 194 -6.78 -5.09 8.92
N LEU A 195 -5.62 -4.53 9.29
CA LEU A 195 -5.45 -3.80 10.57
C LEU A 195 -6.38 -2.59 10.73
N LYS A 196 -6.97 -2.09 9.64
CA LYS A 196 -8.07 -1.11 9.72
C LYS A 196 -9.30 -1.67 10.43
N TYR A 197 -9.60 -2.95 10.29
CA TYR A 197 -10.80 -3.55 10.89
C TYR A 197 -10.80 -3.46 12.43
N PRO A 198 -9.77 -3.94 13.16
CA PRO A 198 -9.72 -3.75 14.61
C PRO A 198 -9.59 -2.27 15.06
N LYS A 199 -9.11 -1.36 14.18
CA LYS A 199 -8.93 0.07 14.48
C LYS A 199 -10.17 0.93 14.21
N PHE A 200 -10.93 0.62 13.16
CA PHE A 200 -11.99 1.47 12.60
C PHE A 200 -13.30 0.73 12.32
N GLY A 201 -13.34 -0.61 12.40
CA GLY A 201 -14.54 -1.41 12.16
C GLY A 201 -14.81 -1.75 10.70
N PHE A 202 -13.87 -1.45 9.80
CA PHE A 202 -13.93 -1.76 8.37
C PHE A 202 -12.52 -1.99 7.81
N GLN A 203 -12.39 -2.69 6.67
CA GLN A 203 -11.10 -2.85 5.97
C GLN A 203 -11.24 -2.59 4.46
N ARG A 204 -10.57 -3.40 3.63
CA ARG A 204 -10.49 -3.26 2.19
C ARG A 204 -11.82 -3.45 1.47
N VAL A 205 -12.69 -4.36 1.93
CA VAL A 205 -13.95 -4.64 1.22
C VAL A 205 -14.84 -3.42 1.26
N ALA A 206 -14.91 -2.71 2.39
CA ALA A 206 -15.59 -1.43 2.48
C ALA A 206 -15.02 -0.38 1.50
N ASP A 207 -13.70 -0.25 1.38
CA ASP A 207 -13.10 0.74 0.45
C ASP A 207 -13.45 0.44 -1.01
N ILE A 208 -13.35 -0.84 -1.42
CA ILE A 208 -13.58 -1.27 -2.80
C ILE A 208 -15.07 -1.21 -3.10
N ALA A 209 -15.91 -1.78 -2.25
CA ALA A 209 -17.35 -1.83 -2.47
C ALA A 209 -17.96 -0.42 -2.55
N SER A 210 -17.54 0.49 -1.66
CA SER A 210 -17.98 1.89 -1.70
C SER A 210 -17.63 2.58 -3.03
N ARG A 211 -16.44 2.29 -3.60
CA ARG A 211 -16.06 2.77 -4.93
C ARG A 211 -16.92 2.17 -6.02
N ARG A 212 -17.17 0.86 -5.98
CA ARG A 212 -18.04 0.19 -6.97
C ARG A 212 -19.47 0.72 -6.95
N VAL A 213 -19.99 1.11 -5.78
CA VAL A 213 -21.29 1.79 -5.71
C VAL A 213 -21.24 3.16 -6.40
N ARG A 214 -20.21 3.97 -6.16
CA ARG A 214 -20.03 5.27 -6.84
C ARG A 214 -19.88 5.13 -8.35
N GLU A 215 -19.19 4.09 -8.80
CA GLU A 215 -19.02 3.75 -10.22
C GLU A 215 -20.26 3.10 -10.85
N GLY A 216 -21.32 2.81 -10.09
CA GLY A 216 -22.51 2.11 -10.57
C GLY A 216 -22.28 0.63 -10.92
N ARG A 217 -21.21 0.02 -10.40
CA ARG A 217 -20.82 -1.38 -10.60
C ARG A 217 -21.42 -2.34 -9.57
N LEU A 218 -21.79 -1.83 -8.39
CA LEU A 218 -22.54 -2.54 -7.36
C LEU A 218 -23.73 -1.70 -6.92
N SER A 219 -24.83 -2.35 -6.53
CA SER A 219 -25.87 -1.71 -5.74
C SER A 219 -25.40 -1.52 -4.29
N LEU A 220 -26.03 -0.59 -3.57
CA LEU A 220 -25.75 -0.38 -2.15
C LEU A 220 -26.00 -1.66 -1.32
N GLU A 221 -27.08 -2.38 -1.62
CA GLU A 221 -27.46 -3.63 -0.93
C GLU A 221 -26.40 -4.74 -1.12
N GLU A 222 -25.92 -4.92 -2.35
CA GLU A 222 -24.83 -5.88 -2.63
C GLU A 222 -23.53 -5.49 -1.91
N ALA A 223 -23.20 -4.20 -1.89
CA ALA A 223 -22.03 -3.70 -1.19
C ALA A 223 -22.13 -3.94 0.32
N GLU A 224 -23.27 -3.63 0.95
CA GLU A 224 -23.52 -3.88 2.37
C GLU A 224 -23.39 -5.37 2.72
N HIS A 225 -23.93 -6.25 1.86
CA HIS A 225 -23.82 -7.70 2.04
C HIS A 225 -22.36 -8.16 2.01
N LEU A 226 -21.60 -7.76 0.98
CA LEU A 226 -20.19 -8.12 0.83
C LEU A 226 -19.33 -7.61 1.98
N ILE A 227 -19.57 -6.38 2.44
CA ILE A 227 -18.87 -5.80 3.59
C ILE A 227 -19.15 -6.63 4.84
N ALA A 228 -20.42 -6.86 5.17
CA ALA A 228 -20.79 -7.61 6.37
C ALA A 228 -20.20 -9.03 6.39
N GLU A 229 -20.10 -9.67 5.22
CA GLU A 229 -19.56 -11.02 5.09
C GLU A 229 -18.02 -11.05 5.17
N LYS A 230 -17.33 -10.15 4.45
CA LYS A 230 -15.90 -10.31 4.12
C LYS A 230 -14.96 -9.34 4.81
N ASP A 231 -15.40 -8.16 5.24
CA ASP A 231 -14.54 -7.21 5.97
C ASP A 231 -14.01 -7.74 7.32
N PRO A 232 -14.65 -8.67 8.04
CA PRO A 232 -14.05 -9.21 9.26
C PRO A 232 -12.86 -10.16 9.01
N GLU A 233 -12.71 -10.66 7.77
CA GLU A 233 -11.82 -11.78 7.41
C GLU A 233 -10.36 -11.35 7.27
N ILE A 234 -9.45 -12.02 8.00
CA ILE A 234 -8.01 -11.94 7.75
C ILE A 234 -7.59 -13.11 6.86
N ASP A 235 -6.78 -12.83 5.83
CA ASP A 235 -6.27 -13.91 4.97
C ASP A 235 -5.19 -14.73 5.69
N PRO A 236 -5.34 -16.06 5.84
CA PRO A 236 -4.37 -16.89 6.56
C PRO A 236 -3.00 -16.95 5.90
N ALA A 237 -2.92 -16.90 4.56
CA ALA A 237 -1.64 -16.91 3.86
C ALA A 237 -0.89 -15.59 4.04
N ALA A 238 -1.62 -14.47 4.06
CA ALA A 238 -1.07 -13.16 4.39
C ALA A 238 -0.60 -13.07 5.85
N LEU A 239 -1.42 -13.55 6.81
CA LEU A 239 -1.05 -13.57 8.23
C LEU A 239 0.21 -14.39 8.47
N LYS A 240 0.25 -15.59 7.89
CA LYS A 240 1.41 -16.48 7.99
C LYS A 240 2.67 -15.83 7.43
N ASP A 241 2.58 -15.22 6.25
CA ASP A 241 3.71 -14.53 5.63
C ASP A 241 4.18 -13.34 6.49
N PHE A 242 3.24 -12.57 7.04
CA PHE A 242 3.56 -11.43 7.91
C PHE A 242 4.29 -11.88 9.17
N CYS A 243 3.80 -12.93 9.83
CA CYS A 243 4.41 -13.51 11.01
C CYS A 243 5.81 -14.06 10.70
N GLN A 244 5.96 -14.77 9.58
CA GLN A 244 7.26 -15.31 9.14
C GLN A 244 8.28 -14.22 8.84
N THR A 245 7.89 -13.17 8.10
CA THR A 245 8.79 -12.06 7.76
C THR A 245 9.16 -11.24 8.98
N CYS A 246 8.20 -10.95 9.86
CA CYS A 246 8.43 -10.11 11.03
C CYS A 246 8.97 -10.89 12.24
N GLY A 247 9.04 -12.23 12.19
CA GLY A 247 9.52 -13.05 13.29
C GLY A 247 8.54 -13.11 14.48
N TYR A 248 7.25 -13.27 14.21
CA TYR A 248 6.22 -13.55 15.20
C TYR A 248 5.76 -15.01 15.10
N GLU A 249 5.40 -15.59 16.23
CA GLU A 249 4.41 -16.67 16.25
C GLU A 249 3.00 -16.06 16.08
N GLU A 250 2.06 -16.80 15.48
CA GLU A 250 0.70 -16.28 15.25
C GLU A 250 0.00 -15.85 16.55
N ASP A 251 0.21 -16.58 17.66
CA ASP A 251 -0.33 -16.21 18.97
C ASP A 251 0.20 -14.83 19.44
N GLN A 252 1.47 -14.52 19.19
CA GLN A 252 2.07 -13.24 19.55
C GLN A 252 1.45 -12.09 18.75
N PHE A 253 1.18 -12.31 17.46
CA PHE A 253 0.47 -11.34 16.64
C PHE A 253 -0.90 -11.02 17.25
N TRP A 254 -1.66 -12.03 17.63
CA TRP A 254 -2.98 -11.84 18.23
C TRP A 254 -2.91 -11.22 19.63
N GLU A 255 -1.90 -11.55 20.44
CA GLU A 255 -1.67 -10.88 21.73
C GLU A 255 -1.44 -9.37 21.54
N ILE A 256 -0.60 -8.98 20.58
CA ILE A 256 -0.35 -7.57 20.25
C ILE A 256 -1.64 -6.89 19.82
N VAL A 257 -2.35 -7.43 18.82
CA VAL A 257 -3.63 -6.85 18.35
C VAL A 257 -4.63 -6.71 19.50
N ASN A 258 -4.73 -7.72 20.36
CA ASN A 258 -5.71 -7.72 21.44
C ASN A 258 -5.40 -6.71 22.55
N ALA A 259 -4.12 -6.51 22.85
CA ALA A 259 -3.65 -5.59 23.89
C ALA A 259 -3.42 -4.15 23.38
N ALA A 260 -3.38 -3.95 22.07
CA ALA A 260 -3.03 -2.69 21.44
C ALA A 260 -3.94 -1.51 21.85
N PRO A 261 -3.37 -0.37 22.27
CA PRO A 261 -4.13 0.85 22.55
C PRO A 261 -4.84 1.43 21.31
N TRP A 262 -4.33 1.15 20.11
CA TRP A 262 -4.92 1.59 18.85
C TRP A 262 -6.14 0.77 18.43
N ARG A 263 -6.39 -0.39 19.05
CA ARG A 263 -7.58 -1.21 18.79
C ARG A 263 -8.81 -0.53 19.41
N LYS A 264 -9.81 -0.24 18.57
CA LYS A 264 -11.08 0.38 19.00
C LYS A 264 -12.27 -0.55 18.85
N PHE A 265 -12.15 -1.61 18.06
CA PHE A 265 -13.24 -2.54 17.77
C PHE A 265 -12.92 -3.96 18.24
N TRP A 266 -13.94 -4.62 18.79
CA TRP A 266 -13.82 -5.95 19.37
C TRP A 266 -13.92 -7.03 18.29
N LEU A 267 -12.81 -7.72 18.04
CA LEU A 267 -12.83 -9.03 17.38
C LEU A 267 -13.48 -10.07 18.31
N SER A 268 -14.53 -10.76 17.87
CA SER A 268 -15.06 -11.91 18.61
C SER A 268 -14.06 -13.08 18.50
N ARG A 269 -13.53 -13.55 19.64
CA ARG A 269 -12.55 -14.66 19.69
C ARG A 269 -13.00 -15.93 18.93
N SER A 270 -14.30 -16.18 18.80
CA SER A 270 -14.83 -17.42 18.23
C SER A 270 -14.50 -17.68 16.76
N LYS A 271 -13.95 -16.71 16.01
CA LYS A 271 -13.57 -16.91 14.59
C LYS A 271 -12.08 -17.23 14.36
N TYR A 272 -11.18 -16.90 15.29
CA TYR A 272 -9.73 -16.99 15.05
C TYR A 272 -8.93 -17.70 16.15
N GLY A 273 -9.59 -18.32 17.13
CA GLY A 273 -8.94 -19.07 18.23
C GLY A 273 -9.75 -19.04 19.52
#